data_AF-A0A7Y6UCQ9-F1
#
_entry.id   AF-A0A7Y6UCQ9-F1
#
_cell.length_a   1.000
_cell.length_b   1.000
_cell.length_c   1.000
_cell.angle_alpha   90.00
_cell.angle_beta   90.00
_cell.angle_gamma   90.00
#
_symmetry.space_group_name_H-M   'P 1'
#
loop_
_entity.id
_entity.type
_entity.pdbx_description
1 polymer ?
#
loop_
_entity_poly.entity_id
_entity_poly.type
_entity_poly.pdbx_seq_one_letter_code
_entity_poly.pdbx_strand_id
1 'polypeptide(L)'
;MTRSWHEWMRRIALIVLVVACGSKESRPRKEPDKTSSEVRPSPGDASLQEVSVTGADPMTFCDSAKRVLRRAIECMPSRVDETESALSNLESLISELTADAPQSARERTAALCALNVIAFDLEMRARTDLKCPAALSVDERARNRAYLVAYYGHRMKPRPSGDSKLDQQLSALAAARDVMCSCADLACVQQAQKTVDTAVTPIPREMKTAMEDAASLVDDVSRCADRIEAGLHELPL
;
A
#
# COMPACT_ATOMS: atom_id res chain seq x y z
N MET A 1 -0.65 15.95 15.46
CA MET A 1 -1.26 16.44 14.20
C MET A 1 -1.77 15.26 13.37
N THR A 2 -2.75 14.49 13.86
CA THR A 2 -3.20 13.21 13.25
C THR A 2 -4.61 13.28 12.64
N ARG A 3 -5.30 14.42 12.73
CA ARG A 3 -6.67 14.60 12.20
C ARG A 3 -6.76 14.62 10.67
N SER A 4 -5.66 14.87 9.96
CA SER A 4 -5.60 14.93 8.49
C SER A 4 -5.82 13.55 7.82
N TRP A 5 -5.36 12.46 8.45
CA TRP A 5 -5.32 11.12 7.83
C TRP A 5 -6.69 10.47 7.67
N HIS A 6 -7.58 10.62 8.66
CA HIS A 6 -8.96 10.16 8.54
C HIS A 6 -9.77 10.99 7.53
N GLU A 7 -9.44 12.27 7.32
CA GLU A 7 -10.02 13.08 6.24
C GLU A 7 -9.43 12.72 4.86
N TRP A 8 -8.14 12.35 4.80
CA TRP A 8 -7.43 11.93 3.59
C TRP A 8 -7.93 10.56 3.07
N MET A 9 -7.98 9.54 3.93
CA MET A 9 -8.58 8.23 3.60
C MET A 9 -10.08 8.32 3.36
N ARG A 10 -10.82 9.18 4.09
CA ARG A 10 -12.25 9.41 3.79
C ARG A 10 -12.44 10.09 2.44
N ARG A 11 -11.57 10.99 2.00
CA ARG A 11 -11.67 11.64 0.68
C ARG A 11 -11.35 10.66 -0.45
N ILE A 12 -10.33 9.82 -0.29
CA ILE A 12 -10.02 8.75 -1.26
C ILE A 12 -11.14 7.70 -1.30
N ALA A 13 -11.65 7.26 -0.15
CA ALA A 13 -12.81 6.37 -0.07
C ALA A 13 -14.13 7.03 -0.55
N LEU A 14 -14.30 8.34 -0.37
CA LEU A 14 -15.42 9.10 -0.92
C LEU A 14 -15.31 9.24 -2.44
N ILE A 15 -14.12 9.34 -3.00
CA ILE A 15 -13.90 9.32 -4.46
C ILE A 15 -14.26 7.94 -5.02
N VAL A 16 -13.87 6.85 -4.35
CA VAL A 16 -14.33 5.48 -4.68
C VAL A 16 -15.87 5.37 -4.58
N LEU A 17 -16.51 6.07 -3.63
CA LEU A 17 -17.97 6.14 -3.50
C LEU A 17 -18.67 7.07 -4.49
N VAL A 18 -18.01 8.11 -5.01
CA VAL A 18 -18.54 9.00 -6.07
C VAL A 18 -18.44 8.31 -7.43
N VAL A 19 -17.42 7.47 -7.67
CA VAL A 19 -17.40 6.49 -8.76
C VAL A 19 -18.54 5.45 -8.60
N ALA A 20 -19.07 5.27 -7.39
CA ALA A 20 -20.21 4.42 -7.08
C ALA A 20 -21.57 5.16 -6.96
N CYS A 21 -21.69 6.46 -7.22
CA CYS A 21 -22.97 7.16 -7.06
C CYS A 21 -23.15 8.29 -8.06
N GLY A 22 -23.45 7.92 -9.30
CA GLY A 22 -24.11 8.79 -10.30
C GLY A 22 -24.48 7.94 -11.50
N SER A 23 -25.69 7.94 -12.07
CA SER A 23 -26.94 8.62 -11.76
C SER A 23 -28.08 7.68 -12.19
N LYS A 24 -29.16 7.62 -11.42
CA LYS A 24 -30.45 7.12 -11.90
C LYS A 24 -30.98 8.14 -12.91
N GLU A 25 -31.01 7.84 -14.19
CA GLU A 25 -32.04 8.36 -15.09
C GLU A 25 -32.12 7.51 -16.38
N SER A 26 -33.36 7.13 -16.71
CA SER A 26 -33.91 6.74 -18.03
C SER A 26 -33.30 5.56 -18.84
N ARG A 27 -34.00 4.41 -18.76
CA ARG A 27 -34.13 3.44 -19.86
C ARG A 27 -34.71 4.14 -21.12
N PRO A 28 -34.42 3.63 -22.33
CA PRO A 28 -35.39 2.70 -22.89
C PRO A 28 -34.80 1.35 -23.31
N ARG A 29 -35.69 0.38 -23.20
CA ARG A 29 -35.61 -1.05 -23.48
C ARG A 29 -35.40 -1.32 -24.97
N LYS A 30 -34.43 -2.18 -25.32
CA LYS A 30 -34.54 -3.11 -26.45
C LYS A 30 -33.99 -4.48 -26.02
N GLU A 31 -34.82 -5.49 -26.24
CA GLU A 31 -34.55 -6.92 -26.05
C GLU A 31 -33.58 -7.46 -27.13
N PRO A 32 -33.01 -8.66 -26.92
CA PRO A 32 -31.78 -9.10 -27.55
C PRO A 32 -32.04 -9.79 -28.89
N ASP A 33 -31.16 -9.56 -29.86
CA ASP A 33 -31.02 -10.49 -30.97
C ASP A 33 -29.84 -11.43 -30.70
N LYS A 34 -30.18 -12.71 -30.64
CA LYS A 34 -29.25 -13.83 -30.63
C LYS A 34 -28.58 -13.90 -32.01
N THR A 35 -27.26 -13.87 -32.05
CA THR A 35 -26.53 -14.65 -33.04
C THR A 35 -25.22 -15.11 -32.44
N SER A 36 -25.20 -16.42 -32.19
CA SER A 36 -24.02 -17.18 -31.86
C SER A 36 -23.03 -17.08 -33.02
N SER A 37 -21.79 -16.72 -32.75
CA SER A 37 -20.66 -17.16 -33.54
C SER A 37 -19.49 -17.45 -32.61
N GLU A 38 -19.27 -18.74 -32.53
CA GLU A 38 -18.21 -19.47 -31.86
C GLU A 38 -16.86 -19.10 -32.52
N VAL A 39 -15.94 -18.52 -31.74
CA VAL A 39 -14.52 -18.44 -32.09
C VAL A 39 -13.71 -18.99 -30.92
N ARG A 40 -12.85 -19.94 -31.28
CA ARG A 40 -11.97 -20.80 -30.47
C ARG A 40 -11.12 -20.09 -29.40
N PRO A 41 -10.67 -20.84 -28.37
CA PRO A 41 -9.91 -20.31 -27.24
C PRO A 41 -8.49 -19.89 -27.67
N SER A 42 -8.11 -18.65 -27.34
CA SER A 42 -6.71 -18.24 -27.33
C SER A 42 -6.06 -18.64 -26.00
N PRO A 43 -4.83 -19.16 -26.01
CA PRO A 43 -4.12 -19.58 -24.81
C PRO A 43 -3.51 -18.36 -24.12
N GLY A 44 -3.74 -18.23 -22.82
CA GLY A 44 -3.07 -17.23 -21.99
C GLY A 44 -4.00 -16.51 -21.03
N ASP A 45 -4.78 -17.27 -20.26
CA ASP A 45 -5.31 -16.79 -18.98
C ASP A 45 -4.11 -16.55 -18.04
N ALA A 46 -3.48 -15.39 -18.19
CA ALA A 46 -2.75 -14.78 -17.10
C ALA A 46 -3.82 -14.30 -16.12
N SER A 47 -4.26 -15.24 -15.27
CA SER A 47 -4.85 -14.94 -13.98
C SER A 47 -4.10 -13.75 -13.38
N LEU A 48 -4.84 -12.71 -12.99
CA LEU A 48 -4.36 -11.71 -12.06
C LEU A 48 -3.98 -12.42 -10.76
N GLN A 49 -2.78 -13.02 -10.74
CA GLN A 49 -2.18 -13.42 -9.49
C GLN A 49 -1.83 -12.12 -8.78
N GLU A 50 -2.53 -11.86 -7.67
CA GLU A 50 -1.92 -11.17 -6.54
C GLU A 50 -0.60 -11.89 -6.26
N VAL A 51 0.49 -11.34 -6.83
CA VAL A 51 1.82 -11.84 -6.60
C VAL A 51 2.14 -11.50 -5.16
N SER A 52 2.04 -12.51 -4.28
CA SER A 52 2.54 -12.42 -2.91
C SER A 52 3.95 -11.84 -2.96
N VAL A 53 4.12 -10.68 -2.34
CA VAL A 53 5.31 -9.84 -2.47
C VAL A 53 6.60 -10.57 -2.06
N THR A 54 6.51 -11.68 -1.30
CA THR A 54 7.67 -12.53 -0.98
C THR A 54 7.37 -14.01 -0.66
N GLY A 55 6.11 -14.48 -0.69
CA GLY A 55 5.75 -15.84 -0.25
C GLY A 55 5.98 -16.12 1.25
N ALA A 56 6.50 -15.15 2.00
CA ALA A 56 6.63 -15.20 3.45
C ALA A 56 5.31 -14.79 4.10
N ASP A 57 4.95 -15.45 5.21
CA ASP A 57 3.80 -15.03 6.03
C ASP A 57 4.04 -13.59 6.53
N PRO A 58 3.17 -12.62 6.17
CA PRO A 58 3.25 -11.24 6.61
C PRO A 58 3.45 -11.09 8.14
N MET A 59 2.93 -12.04 8.92
CA MET A 59 3.02 -12.00 10.38
C MET A 59 4.44 -12.19 10.93
N THR A 60 5.34 -12.81 10.17
CA THR A 60 6.73 -13.02 10.59
C THR A 60 7.52 -11.72 10.78
N PHE A 61 7.17 -10.68 10.01
CA PHE A 61 7.73 -9.34 10.16
C PHE A 61 7.27 -8.69 11.47
N CYS A 62 6.01 -8.92 11.83
CA CYS A 62 5.41 -8.39 13.05
C CYS A 62 5.94 -9.07 14.32
N ASP A 63 6.21 -10.38 14.28
CA ASP A 63 6.87 -11.07 15.39
C ASP A 63 8.30 -10.55 15.62
N SER A 64 9.01 -10.27 14.52
CA SER A 64 10.34 -9.66 14.59
C SER A 64 10.27 -8.25 15.21
N ALA A 65 9.29 -7.44 14.79
CA ALA A 65 9.05 -6.10 15.35
C ALA A 65 8.77 -6.14 16.86
N LYS A 66 7.87 -7.02 17.32
CA LYS A 66 7.59 -7.19 18.76
C LYS A 66 8.84 -7.57 19.55
N ARG A 67 9.65 -8.50 19.04
CA ARG A 67 10.89 -8.93 19.70
C ARG A 67 11.87 -7.77 19.85
N VAL A 68 12.06 -6.97 18.80
CA VAL A 68 12.96 -5.81 18.84
C VAL A 68 12.45 -4.73 19.78
N LEU A 69 11.15 -4.41 19.76
CA LEU A 69 10.56 -3.41 20.66
C LEU A 69 10.69 -3.83 22.13
N ARG A 70 10.44 -5.10 22.46
CA ARG A 70 10.66 -5.61 23.82
C ARG A 70 12.12 -5.52 24.23
N ARG A 71 13.04 -5.81 23.32
CA ARG A 71 14.47 -5.64 23.59
C ARG A 71 14.85 -4.17 23.77
N ALA A 72 14.26 -3.27 22.99
CA ALA A 72 14.47 -1.83 23.10
C ALA A 72 14.02 -1.29 24.48
N ILE A 73 12.91 -1.79 25.05
CA ILE A 73 12.47 -1.45 26.41
C ILE A 73 13.55 -1.81 27.44
N GLU A 74 14.13 -3.01 27.36
CA GLU A 74 15.19 -3.45 28.28
C GLU A 74 16.47 -2.62 28.12
N CYS A 75 16.76 -2.20 26.89
CA CYS A 75 18.06 -1.67 26.51
C CYS A 75 18.12 -0.15 26.50
N MET A 76 16.97 0.54 26.37
CA MET A 76 16.88 1.99 26.30
C MET A 76 15.95 2.54 27.39
N PRO A 77 16.38 2.57 28.67
CA PRO A 77 15.56 3.06 29.79
C PRO A 77 15.02 4.47 29.57
N SER A 78 15.75 5.30 28.82
CA SER A 78 15.37 6.69 28.50
C SER A 78 14.18 6.80 27.53
N ARG A 79 13.76 5.72 26.87
CA ARG A 79 12.68 5.70 25.87
C ARG A 79 11.64 4.60 26.14
N VAL A 80 11.56 4.11 27.37
CA VAL A 80 10.64 3.02 27.75
C VAL A 80 9.20 3.38 27.38
N ASP A 81 8.70 4.54 27.83
CA ASP A 81 7.32 4.96 27.58
C ASP A 81 6.97 5.03 26.09
N GLU A 82 7.89 5.54 25.27
CA GLU A 82 7.71 5.65 23.82
C GLU A 82 7.74 4.27 23.14
N THR A 83 8.63 3.39 23.59
CA THR A 83 8.78 2.03 23.05
C THR A 83 7.62 1.13 23.47
N GLU A 84 7.14 1.24 24.70
CA GLU A 84 5.93 0.57 25.20
C GLU A 84 4.69 1.04 24.45
N SER A 85 4.57 2.35 24.21
CA SER A 85 3.50 2.91 23.39
C SER A 85 3.54 2.36 21.96
N ALA A 86 4.72 2.29 21.35
CA ALA A 86 4.88 1.71 20.01
C ALA A 86 4.52 0.21 19.97
N LEU A 87 4.92 -0.55 20.99
CA LEU A 87 4.59 -1.97 21.12
C LEU A 87 3.08 -2.19 21.29
N SER A 88 2.44 -1.41 22.17
CA SER A 88 1.00 -1.47 22.40
C SER A 88 0.19 -1.13 21.14
N ASN A 89 0.60 -0.08 20.41
CA ASN A 89 -0.03 0.30 19.14
C ASN A 89 0.12 -0.82 18.09
N LEU A 90 1.31 -1.44 18.01
CA LEU A 90 1.57 -2.56 17.11
C LEU A 90 0.72 -3.78 17.45
N GLU A 91 0.63 -4.14 18.73
CA GLU A 91 -0.19 -5.25 19.21
C GLU A 91 -1.69 -5.01 18.94
N SER A 92 -2.16 -3.77 19.11
CA SER A 92 -3.53 -3.38 18.80
C SER A 92 -3.83 -3.57 17.31
N LEU A 93 -2.97 -3.01 16.44
CA LEU A 93 -3.08 -3.13 14.99
C LEU A 93 -3.05 -4.58 14.50
N ILE A 94 -2.24 -5.44 15.14
CA ILE A 94 -2.19 -6.87 14.84
C ILE A 94 -3.46 -7.58 15.32
N SER A 95 -4.03 -7.19 16.46
CA SER A 95 -5.26 -7.83 16.97
C SER A 95 -6.50 -7.48 16.14
N GLU A 96 -6.49 -6.33 15.48
CA GLU A 96 -7.52 -5.92 14.52
C GLU A 96 -7.46 -6.70 13.19
N LEU A 97 -6.32 -7.32 12.86
CA LEU A 97 -6.20 -8.21 11.71
C LEU A 97 -6.84 -9.56 12.00
N THR A 98 -8.06 -9.75 11.50
CA THR A 98 -8.73 -11.04 11.55
C THR A 98 -8.16 -12.01 10.51
N ALA A 99 -8.42 -13.31 10.69
CA ALA A 99 -8.04 -14.35 9.74
C ALA A 99 -8.69 -14.20 8.34
N ASP A 100 -9.68 -13.33 8.21
CA ASP A 100 -10.38 -13.01 6.95
C ASP A 100 -9.99 -11.63 6.40
N ALA A 101 -9.02 -10.94 7.03
CA ALA A 101 -8.57 -9.64 6.55
C ALA A 101 -8.04 -9.74 5.11
N PRO A 102 -8.34 -8.75 4.24
CA PRO A 102 -7.83 -8.70 2.88
C PRO A 102 -6.31 -8.82 2.83
N GLN A 103 -5.78 -9.46 1.78
CA GLN A 103 -4.34 -9.65 1.61
C GLN A 103 -3.58 -8.31 1.65
N SER A 104 -4.12 -7.29 0.99
CA SER A 104 -3.56 -5.92 1.00
C SER A 104 -3.44 -5.33 2.41
N ALA A 105 -4.38 -5.61 3.31
CA ALA A 105 -4.32 -5.16 4.70
C ALA A 105 -3.21 -5.88 5.47
N ARG A 106 -3.04 -7.19 5.26
CA ARG A 106 -1.96 -7.98 5.88
C ARG A 106 -0.59 -7.52 5.41
N GLU A 107 -0.43 -7.31 4.11
CA GLU A 107 0.83 -6.85 3.53
C GLU A 107 1.19 -5.44 4.01
N ARG A 108 0.21 -4.54 4.12
CA ARG A 108 0.40 -3.21 4.72
C ARG A 108 0.86 -3.30 6.16
N THR A 109 0.21 -4.11 6.97
CA THR A 109 0.62 -4.30 8.36
C THR A 109 2.04 -4.87 8.45
N ALA A 110 2.37 -5.88 7.65
CA ALA A 110 3.72 -6.42 7.61
C ALA A 110 4.76 -5.38 7.17
N ALA A 111 4.41 -4.48 6.25
CA ALA A 111 5.29 -3.37 5.87
C ALA A 111 5.50 -2.39 7.01
N LEU A 112 4.45 -2.05 7.75
CA LEU A 112 4.57 -1.22 8.96
C LEU A 112 5.44 -1.92 10.02
N CYS A 113 5.26 -3.22 10.22
CA CYS A 113 6.08 -4.01 11.13
C CYS A 113 7.56 -4.02 10.71
N ALA A 114 7.84 -4.32 9.44
CA ALA A 114 9.18 -4.35 8.87
C ALA A 114 9.87 -2.98 8.90
N LEU A 115 9.09 -1.90 8.74
CA LEU A 115 9.59 -0.55 8.87
C LEU A 115 10.00 -0.22 10.31
N ASN A 116 9.06 -0.40 11.25
CA ASN A 116 9.32 -0.08 12.66
C ASN A 116 10.53 -0.84 13.16
N VAL A 117 10.64 -2.14 12.83
CA VAL A 117 11.77 -2.95 13.28
C VAL A 117 13.12 -2.47 12.74
N ILE A 118 13.18 -2.02 11.48
CA ILE A 118 14.42 -1.47 10.92
C ILE A 118 14.76 -0.13 11.55
N ALA A 119 13.79 0.75 11.74
CA ALA A 119 14.01 2.06 12.37
C ALA A 119 14.58 1.91 13.79
N PHE A 120 13.95 1.08 14.62
CA PHE A 120 14.43 0.79 15.98
C PHE A 120 15.79 0.09 15.99
N ASP A 121 16.04 -0.87 15.09
CA ASP A 121 17.37 -1.52 15.00
C ASP A 121 18.48 -0.53 14.61
N LEU A 122 18.22 0.37 13.65
CA LEU A 122 19.18 1.39 13.25
C LEU A 122 19.49 2.36 14.40
N GLU A 123 18.47 2.81 15.11
CA GLU A 123 18.66 3.68 16.26
C GLU A 123 19.46 3.00 17.38
N MET A 124 19.11 1.76 17.73
CA MET A 124 19.85 0.99 18.72
C MET A 124 21.32 0.83 18.33
N ARG A 125 21.61 0.62 17.04
CA ARG A 125 22.99 0.46 16.54
C ARG A 125 23.76 1.77 16.45
N ALA A 126 23.07 2.91 16.28
CA ALA A 126 23.70 4.23 16.27
C ALA A 126 24.16 4.66 17.67
N ARG A 127 23.55 4.09 18.72
CA ARG A 127 23.91 4.38 20.10
C ARG A 127 25.09 3.53 20.58
N THR A 128 26.17 4.20 20.96
CA THR A 128 27.39 3.56 21.48
C THR A 128 27.32 3.28 22.99
N ASP A 129 26.31 3.80 23.69
CA ASP A 129 26.15 3.70 25.13
C ASP A 129 25.26 2.52 25.58
N LEU A 130 24.63 1.82 24.62
CA LEU A 130 23.82 0.64 24.90
C LEU A 130 24.72 -0.58 25.14
N LYS A 131 24.42 -1.35 26.19
CA LYS A 131 25.12 -2.60 26.50
C LYS A 131 24.51 -3.84 25.85
N CYS A 132 23.45 -3.65 25.08
CA CYS A 132 22.72 -4.75 24.46
C CYS A 132 23.25 -5.08 23.07
N PRO A 133 23.24 -6.37 22.66
CA PRO A 133 23.49 -6.75 21.29
C PRO A 133 22.38 -6.21 20.36
N ALA A 134 22.71 -6.10 19.07
CA ALA A 134 21.75 -5.74 18.02
C ALA A 134 20.51 -6.65 18.08
N ALA A 135 19.34 -6.06 17.90
CA ALA A 135 18.07 -6.78 18.08
C ALA A 135 17.71 -7.64 16.85
N LEU A 136 18.26 -7.31 15.68
CA LEU A 136 18.16 -8.12 14.47
C LEU A 136 19.52 -8.70 14.04
N SER A 137 19.48 -9.96 13.60
CA SER A 137 20.57 -10.57 12.85
C SER A 137 20.79 -9.88 11.50
N VAL A 138 21.94 -10.17 10.85
CA VAL A 138 22.21 -9.70 9.48
C VAL A 138 21.11 -10.16 8.51
N ASP A 139 20.71 -11.43 8.61
CA ASP A 139 19.73 -12.02 7.70
C ASP A 139 18.33 -11.45 7.92
N GLU A 140 17.91 -11.21 9.16
CA GLU A 140 16.63 -10.56 9.45
C GLU A 140 16.58 -9.15 8.88
N ARG A 141 17.67 -8.39 9.00
CA ARG A 141 17.75 -7.05 8.40
C ARG A 141 17.64 -7.10 6.89
N ALA A 142 18.36 -8.02 6.24
CA ALA A 142 18.29 -8.22 4.80
C ALA A 142 16.87 -8.61 4.35
N ARG A 143 16.20 -9.51 5.07
CA ARG A 143 14.81 -9.92 4.78
C ARG A 143 13.82 -8.78 4.94
N ASN A 144 13.87 -8.02 6.02
CA ASN A 144 12.97 -6.88 6.22
C ASN A 144 13.18 -5.83 5.13
N ARG A 145 14.44 -5.51 4.78
CA ARG A 145 14.73 -4.57 3.67
C ARG A 145 14.21 -5.07 2.33
N ALA A 146 14.49 -6.32 1.98
CA ALA A 146 14.01 -6.92 0.75
C ALA A 146 12.47 -6.90 0.66
N TYR A 147 11.79 -7.19 1.77
CA TYR A 147 10.33 -7.10 1.84
C TYR A 147 9.84 -5.68 1.60
N LEU A 148 10.44 -4.67 2.25
CA LEU A 148 10.05 -3.27 2.06
C LEU A 148 10.31 -2.78 0.63
N VAL A 149 11.45 -3.16 0.04
CA VAL A 149 11.79 -2.87 -1.37
C VAL A 149 10.73 -3.47 -2.28
N ALA A 150 10.37 -4.73 -2.07
CA ALA A 150 9.37 -5.40 -2.88
C ALA A 150 7.97 -4.78 -2.69
N TYR A 151 7.55 -4.52 -1.44
CA TYR A 151 6.24 -3.97 -1.11
C TYR A 151 6.07 -2.55 -1.68
N TYR A 152 7.01 -1.65 -1.40
CA TYR A 152 6.95 -0.28 -1.89
C TYR A 152 7.36 -0.15 -3.36
N GLY A 153 8.07 -1.12 -3.93
CA GLY A 153 8.46 -1.18 -5.34
C GLY A 153 7.41 -1.82 -6.24
N HIS A 154 6.43 -2.53 -5.69
CA HIS A 154 5.33 -3.11 -6.47
C HIS A 154 4.55 -2.01 -7.20
N ARG A 155 4.28 -2.20 -8.49
CA ARG A 155 3.52 -1.27 -9.33
C ARG A 155 2.62 -2.07 -10.25
N MET A 156 1.32 -1.81 -10.18
CA MET A 156 0.37 -2.42 -11.10
C MET A 156 0.45 -1.75 -12.48
N LYS A 157 0.40 -2.51 -13.58
CA LYS A 157 0.27 -1.93 -14.93
C LYS A 157 -1.19 -2.04 -15.39
N PRO A 158 -1.87 -0.93 -15.70
CA PRO A 158 -3.27 -0.99 -16.09
C PRO A 158 -3.44 -1.85 -17.34
N ARG A 159 -4.50 -2.65 -17.36
CA ARG A 159 -4.85 -3.54 -18.46
C ARG A 159 -5.50 -2.70 -19.58
N PRO A 160 -5.26 -3.02 -20.86
CA PRO A 160 -6.00 -2.40 -21.96
C PRO A 160 -7.49 -2.65 -21.81
N SER A 161 -8.29 -1.59 -21.83
CA SER A 161 -9.75 -1.67 -21.73
C SER A 161 -10.45 -1.80 -23.09
N GLY A 162 -9.73 -1.46 -24.17
CA GLY A 162 -10.31 -1.36 -25.52
C GLY A 162 -11.03 -0.02 -25.78
N ASP A 163 -11.11 0.85 -24.78
CA ASP A 163 -11.58 2.23 -24.91
C ASP A 163 -10.38 3.18 -24.77
N SER A 164 -10.02 3.85 -25.88
CA SER A 164 -8.87 4.74 -25.94
C SER A 164 -8.91 5.90 -24.93
N LYS A 165 -10.10 6.37 -24.54
CA LYS A 165 -10.26 7.45 -23.57
C LYS A 165 -10.02 6.93 -22.16
N LEU A 166 -10.55 5.75 -21.86
CA LEU A 166 -10.35 5.08 -20.58
C LEU A 166 -8.89 4.67 -20.37
N ASP A 167 -8.25 4.16 -21.42
CA ASP A 167 -6.82 3.82 -21.40
C ASP A 167 -5.95 5.07 -21.16
N GLN A 168 -6.31 6.22 -21.74
CA GLN A 168 -5.66 7.51 -21.45
C GLN A 168 -5.85 7.93 -19.99
N GLN A 169 -7.05 7.77 -19.42
CA GLN A 169 -7.33 8.08 -18.02
C GLN A 169 -6.50 7.21 -17.07
N LEU A 170 -6.47 5.89 -17.29
CA LEU A 170 -5.67 4.96 -16.50
C LEU A 170 -4.18 5.24 -16.65
N SER A 171 -3.72 5.61 -17.85
CA SER A 171 -2.33 6.02 -18.08
C SER A 171 -1.98 7.30 -17.34
N ALA A 172 -2.87 8.29 -17.28
CA ALA A 172 -2.66 9.52 -16.52
C ALA A 172 -2.57 9.24 -15.01
N LEU A 173 -3.44 8.37 -14.50
CA LEU A 173 -3.41 7.95 -13.10
C LEU A 173 -2.13 7.16 -12.77
N ALA A 174 -1.69 6.27 -13.65
CA ALA A 174 -0.43 5.55 -13.50
C ALA A 174 0.79 6.48 -13.53
N ALA A 175 0.78 7.52 -14.37
CA ALA A 175 1.83 8.54 -14.37
C ALA A 175 1.82 9.36 -13.06
N ALA A 176 0.65 9.73 -12.55
CA ALA A 176 0.51 10.42 -11.27
C ALA A 176 1.04 9.57 -10.10
N ARG A 177 0.76 8.26 -10.12
CA ARG A 177 1.37 7.30 -9.21
C ARG A 177 2.89 7.32 -9.31
N ASP A 178 3.46 7.25 -10.52
CA ASP A 178 4.92 7.23 -10.68
C ASP A 178 5.59 8.49 -10.12
N VAL A 179 4.95 9.65 -10.30
CA VAL A 179 5.38 10.91 -9.67
C VAL A 179 5.34 10.79 -8.14
N MET A 180 4.23 10.34 -7.55
CA MET A 180 4.12 10.15 -6.10
C MET A 180 5.20 9.20 -5.56
N CYS A 181 5.44 8.10 -6.26
CA CYS A 181 6.40 7.08 -5.88
C CYS A 181 7.86 7.51 -6.06
N SER A 182 8.12 8.50 -6.90
CA SER A 182 9.45 9.10 -7.06
C SER A 182 9.79 10.13 -5.98
N CYS A 183 8.81 10.55 -5.17
CA CYS A 183 9.05 11.54 -4.14
C CYS A 183 10.05 11.06 -3.09
N ALA A 184 10.88 12.00 -2.64
CA ALA A 184 11.90 11.81 -1.62
C ALA A 184 11.56 12.54 -0.31
N ASP A 185 10.58 13.44 -0.31
CA ASP A 185 10.20 14.21 0.88
C ASP A 185 8.70 14.55 0.88
N LEU A 186 8.21 15.04 2.01
CA LEU A 186 6.80 15.40 2.21
C LEU A 186 6.34 16.55 1.31
N ALA A 187 7.23 17.48 0.96
CA ALA A 187 6.88 18.61 0.10
C ALA A 187 6.60 18.12 -1.33
N CYS A 188 7.38 17.17 -1.83
CA CYS A 188 7.14 16.48 -3.08
C CYS A 188 5.81 15.73 -3.03
N VAL A 189 5.52 14.97 -1.96
CA VAL A 189 4.25 14.25 -1.81
C VAL A 189 3.06 15.20 -1.93
N GLN A 190 3.11 16.35 -1.24
CA GLN A 190 2.06 17.37 -1.32
C GLN A 190 1.88 17.95 -2.72
N GLN A 191 2.97 18.11 -3.47
CA GLN A 191 2.91 18.59 -4.86
C GLN A 191 2.42 17.50 -5.82
N ALA A 192 2.87 16.26 -5.65
CA ALA A 192 2.44 15.09 -6.42
C ALA A 192 0.93 14.82 -6.23
N GLN A 193 0.39 15.08 -5.04
CA GLN A 193 -1.03 14.96 -4.75
C GLN A 193 -1.90 15.78 -5.72
N LYS A 194 -1.48 16.99 -6.10
CA LYS A 194 -2.23 17.80 -7.07
C LYS A 194 -2.34 17.13 -8.44
N THR A 195 -1.31 16.37 -8.81
CA THR A 195 -1.29 15.59 -10.06
C THR A 195 -2.24 14.42 -9.98
N VAL A 196 -2.28 13.73 -8.83
CA VAL A 196 -3.23 12.65 -8.56
C VAL A 196 -4.66 13.18 -8.59
N ASP A 197 -4.96 14.27 -7.89
CA ASP A 197 -6.30 14.87 -7.83
C ASP A 197 -6.81 15.26 -9.23
N THR A 198 -5.92 15.67 -10.13
CA THR A 198 -6.25 16.01 -11.51
C THR A 198 -6.44 14.77 -12.39
N ALA A 199 -5.69 13.70 -12.13
CA ALA A 199 -5.74 12.45 -12.90
C ALA A 199 -6.92 11.54 -12.49
N VAL A 200 -7.42 11.69 -11.27
CA VAL A 200 -8.59 10.95 -10.78
C VAL A 200 -9.84 11.43 -11.53
N THR A 201 -10.31 10.59 -12.45
CA THR A 201 -11.54 10.82 -13.19
C THR A 201 -12.54 9.68 -12.95
N PRO A 202 -13.86 9.97 -12.95
CA PRO A 202 -14.86 8.92 -12.80
C PRO A 202 -14.76 7.86 -13.90
N ILE A 203 -14.78 6.58 -13.50
CA ILE A 203 -14.81 5.44 -14.42
C ILE A 203 -16.22 4.84 -14.41
N PRO A 204 -16.82 4.54 -15.58
CA PRO A 204 -18.13 3.91 -15.66
C PRO A 204 -18.17 2.54 -14.96
N ARG A 205 -19.28 2.24 -14.28
CA ARG A 205 -19.41 1.05 -13.42
C ARG A 205 -19.42 -0.26 -14.19
N GLU A 206 -19.90 -0.20 -15.42
CA GLU A 206 -19.90 -1.28 -16.39
C GLU A 206 -18.48 -1.71 -16.79
N MET A 207 -17.48 -0.83 -16.61
CA MET A 207 -16.07 -1.11 -16.91
C MET A 207 -15.34 -1.69 -15.70
N LYS A 208 -15.81 -2.84 -15.21
CA LYS A 208 -15.34 -3.47 -13.96
C LYS A 208 -13.82 -3.60 -13.87
N THR A 209 -13.18 -4.08 -14.94
CA THR A 209 -11.71 -4.23 -15.05
C THR A 209 -10.98 -2.90 -14.86
N ALA A 210 -11.46 -1.83 -15.50
CA ALA A 210 -10.83 -0.52 -15.38
C ALA A 210 -11.05 0.10 -14.00
N MET A 211 -12.18 -0.19 -13.35
CA MET A 211 -12.40 0.22 -11.95
C MET A 211 -11.44 -0.49 -11.00
N GLU A 212 -11.27 -1.80 -11.14
CA GLU A 212 -10.28 -2.57 -10.37
C GLU A 212 -8.89 -1.99 -10.59
N ASP A 213 -8.53 -1.67 -11.83
CA ASP A 213 -7.22 -1.11 -12.15
C ASP A 213 -7.03 0.28 -11.53
N ALA A 214 -8.03 1.16 -11.64
CA ALA A 214 -7.95 2.47 -11.01
C ALA A 214 -7.86 2.38 -9.48
N ALA A 215 -8.60 1.45 -8.85
CA ALA A 215 -8.50 1.22 -7.42
C ALA A 215 -7.08 0.79 -7.02
N SER A 216 -6.50 -0.18 -7.73
CA SER A 216 -5.12 -0.61 -7.47
C SER A 216 -4.08 0.49 -7.72
N LEU A 217 -4.27 1.35 -8.73
CA LEU A 217 -3.39 2.51 -8.93
C LEU A 217 -3.48 3.52 -7.77
N VAL A 218 -4.67 3.75 -7.22
CA VAL A 218 -4.87 4.62 -6.05
C VAL A 218 -4.26 3.99 -4.80
N ASP A 219 -4.35 2.67 -4.64
CA ASP A 219 -3.68 1.95 -3.55
C ASP A 219 -2.16 2.05 -3.69
N ASP A 220 -1.61 1.96 -4.90
CA ASP A 220 -0.19 2.19 -5.17
C ASP A 220 0.25 3.62 -4.80
N VAL A 221 -0.54 4.65 -5.18
CA VAL A 221 -0.30 6.05 -4.79
C VAL A 221 -0.23 6.17 -3.28
N SER A 222 -1.21 5.59 -2.59
CA SER A 222 -1.32 5.68 -1.13
C SER A 222 -0.14 4.99 -0.45
N ARG A 223 0.23 3.79 -0.92
CA ARG A 223 1.42 3.06 -0.47
C ARG A 223 2.70 3.88 -0.67
N CYS A 224 2.83 4.61 -1.78
CA CYS A 224 3.97 5.47 -2.03
C CYS A 224 4.04 6.70 -1.14
N ALA A 225 2.90 7.34 -0.85
CA ALA A 225 2.83 8.44 0.09
C ALA A 225 3.18 7.98 1.52
N ASP A 226 2.57 6.86 1.97
CA ASP A 226 2.82 6.23 3.27
C ASP A 226 4.32 5.98 3.50
N ARG A 227 5.07 5.60 2.44
CA ARG A 227 6.53 5.42 2.52
C ARG A 227 7.21 6.68 3.07
N ILE A 228 6.94 7.83 2.46
CA ILE A 228 7.61 9.08 2.78
C ILE A 228 7.20 9.58 4.17
N GLU A 229 5.90 9.50 4.48
CA GLU A 229 5.34 9.89 5.78
C GLU A 229 5.89 9.04 6.93
N ALA A 230 6.14 7.75 6.68
CA ALA A 230 6.70 6.85 7.66
C ALA A 230 8.25 6.96 7.76
N GLY A 231 8.87 7.95 7.11
CA GLY A 231 10.30 8.24 7.21
C GLY A 231 11.21 7.33 6.37
N LEU A 232 10.63 6.50 5.49
CA LEU A 232 11.41 5.54 4.68
C LEU A 232 12.28 6.17 3.60
N HIS A 233 12.07 7.44 3.30
CA HIS A 233 12.92 8.17 2.36
C HIS A 233 14.37 8.32 2.88
N GLU A 234 14.57 8.23 4.19
CA GLU A 234 15.90 8.28 4.82
C GLU A 234 16.58 6.89 4.84
N LEU A 235 15.82 5.82 4.58
CA LEU A 235 16.39 4.49 4.48
C LEU A 235 16.90 4.27 3.05
N PRO A 236 18.19 3.91 2.85
CA PRO A 236 18.62 3.38 1.57
C PRO A 236 17.93 2.02 1.38
N LEU A 237 16.80 2.04 0.67
CA LEU A 237 16.08 0.88 0.19
C LEU A 237 16.76 0.33 -1.07
#